data_AF-A0A844ZRW7-F1
#
_entry.id   AF-A0A844ZRW7-F1
#
_cell.length_a   1.000
_cell.length_b   1.000
_cell.length_c   1.000
_cell.angle_alpha   90.00
_cell.angle_beta   90.00
_cell.angle_gamma   90.00
#
_symmetry.space_group_name_H-M   'P 1'
#
loop_
_entity.id
_entity.type
_entity.pdbx_description
1 polymer ?
#
loop_
_entity_poly.entity_id
_entity_poly.type
_entity_poly.pdbx_seq_one_letter_code
_entity_poly.pdbx_strand_id
1 'polypeptide(L)'
;MAFQPFGDHFEVASHMPVDAVKAAIRANKKSWFDPKRGARGWIVGPFLCLWISALDKNGPMVLARISVDGFGTRISGRAGSDLNGLIGMTFMACLMAAIPLIAHWRADTLAPVFYLALALVFFSVGLSFWFANKSRRDAEPLIRFLRRTVNPAAKVPKPPKSSVAFPAQTAVPMHLDFSGEEVFDNVSPNAVRDMLCRIAEDEDGFAILSFDDGHYLQTAWADDGFVLEKREGSEDLHFIAVRAGDPQPARGRGSSLSLAEIETAFAAYCEQVPITDALGWQPLFR
;
A
#
# COMPACT_ATOMS: atom_id res chain seq x y z
N MET A 1 3.60 -16.39 -11.23
CA MET A 1 2.35 -15.78 -10.73
C MET A 1 1.34 -15.79 -11.88
N ALA A 2 0.07 -16.11 -11.62
CA ALA A 2 -0.95 -16.07 -12.67
C ALA A 2 -1.15 -14.64 -13.19
N PHE A 3 -1.36 -14.47 -14.49
CA PHE A 3 -1.64 -13.18 -15.11
C PHE A 3 -3.06 -12.72 -14.74
N GLN A 4 -3.18 -11.60 -14.04
CA GLN A 4 -4.44 -11.02 -13.54
C GLN A 4 -4.45 -9.51 -13.82
N PRO A 5 -4.69 -9.09 -15.07
CA PRO A 5 -4.55 -7.68 -15.46
C PRO A 5 -5.60 -6.79 -14.78
N PHE A 6 -6.76 -7.33 -14.44
CA PHE A 6 -7.83 -6.63 -13.71
C PHE A 6 -7.70 -6.75 -12.18
N GLY A 7 -6.47 -6.93 -11.69
CA GLY A 7 -6.20 -6.97 -10.27
C GLY A 7 -6.41 -8.34 -9.60
N ASP A 8 -5.92 -8.43 -8.37
CA ASP A 8 -6.01 -9.62 -7.54
C ASP A 8 -7.47 -9.85 -7.09
N HIS A 9 -7.89 -11.11 -7.13
CA HIS A 9 -9.15 -11.50 -6.51
C HIS A 9 -9.00 -11.49 -4.99
N PHE A 10 -9.97 -10.92 -4.29
CA PHE A 10 -9.99 -10.93 -2.84
C PHE A 10 -11.37 -11.27 -2.30
N GLU A 11 -11.36 -11.77 -1.05
CA GLU A 11 -12.55 -12.09 -0.28
C GLU A 11 -12.34 -11.67 1.18
N VAL A 12 -13.37 -11.05 1.77
CA VAL A 12 -13.41 -10.65 3.18
C VAL A 12 -14.73 -11.13 3.76
N ALA A 13 -14.66 -11.99 4.76
CA ALA A 13 -15.82 -12.42 5.54
C ALA A 13 -15.96 -11.58 6.80
N SER A 14 -17.20 -11.40 7.25
CA SER A 14 -17.56 -10.72 8.50
C SER A 14 -18.75 -11.40 9.14
N HIS A 15 -18.78 -11.43 10.48
CA HIS A 15 -19.96 -11.87 11.24
C HIS A 15 -21.05 -10.80 11.34
N MET A 16 -20.80 -9.58 10.84
CA MET A 16 -21.77 -8.49 10.87
C MET A 16 -22.85 -8.68 9.78
N PRO A 17 -24.10 -8.26 10.03
CA PRO A 17 -25.12 -8.22 8.98
C PRO A 17 -24.77 -7.17 7.91
N VAL A 18 -25.28 -7.36 6.69
CA VAL A 18 -24.92 -6.55 5.51
C VAL A 18 -25.07 -5.05 5.74
N ASP A 19 -26.14 -4.62 6.43
CA ASP A 19 -26.39 -3.20 6.68
C ASP A 19 -25.39 -2.61 7.68
N ALA A 20 -24.98 -3.39 8.70
CA ALA A 20 -23.95 -2.98 9.64
C ALA A 20 -22.58 -2.90 8.96
N VAL A 21 -22.25 -3.83 8.05
CA VAL A 21 -21.04 -3.75 7.22
C VAL A 21 -21.02 -2.47 6.38
N LYS A 22 -22.12 -2.18 5.68
CA LYS A 22 -22.22 -0.94 4.88
C LYS A 22 -22.11 0.31 5.73
N ALA A 23 -22.73 0.32 6.92
CA ALA A 23 -22.64 1.43 7.85
C ALA A 23 -21.21 1.63 8.36
N ALA A 24 -20.52 0.55 8.75
CA ALA A 24 -19.13 0.59 9.19
C ALA A 24 -18.19 1.12 8.10
N ILE A 25 -18.33 0.65 6.85
CA ILE A 25 -17.55 1.16 5.71
C ILE A 25 -17.81 2.65 5.48
N ARG A 26 -19.06 3.10 5.54
CA ARG A 26 -19.40 4.53 5.36
C ARG A 26 -18.85 5.40 6.48
N ALA A 27 -18.81 4.89 7.72
CA ALA A 27 -18.32 5.62 8.88
C ALA A 27 -16.78 5.78 8.89
N ASN A 28 -16.05 4.79 8.35
CA ASN A 28 -14.58 4.78 8.39
C ASN A 28 -13.91 5.27 7.10
N LYS A 29 -14.62 5.30 5.97
CA LYS A 29 -14.06 5.83 4.72
C LYS A 29 -13.92 7.37 4.79
N LYS A 30 -12.89 7.90 4.13
CA LYS A 30 -12.67 9.34 3.99
C LYS A 30 -13.72 10.01 3.11
N SER A 31 -13.86 11.33 3.27
CA SER A 31 -14.66 12.15 2.37
C SER A 31 -14.06 12.17 0.96
N TRP A 32 -14.89 12.41 -0.06
CA TRP A 32 -14.45 12.48 -1.46
C TRP A 32 -13.36 13.52 -1.71
N PHE A 33 -13.36 14.64 -0.98
CA PHE A 33 -12.40 15.73 -1.16
C PHE A 33 -11.45 15.91 0.03
N ASP A 34 -11.35 14.89 0.89
CA ASP A 34 -10.34 14.91 1.95
C ASP A 34 -8.94 14.92 1.30
N PRO A 35 -8.01 15.80 1.71
CA PRO A 35 -6.68 15.87 1.11
C PRO A 35 -5.77 14.69 1.47
N LYS A 36 -6.07 13.96 2.57
CA LYS A 36 -5.23 12.88 3.08
C LYS A 36 -5.31 11.63 2.21
N ARG A 37 -4.33 10.73 2.22
CA ARG A 37 -4.54 9.40 1.60
C ARG A 37 -5.50 8.56 2.46
N GLY A 38 -6.25 7.67 1.82
CA GLY A 38 -7.12 6.74 2.53
C GLY A 38 -8.33 6.28 1.71
N ALA A 39 -8.98 5.22 2.18
CA ALA A 39 -10.12 4.61 1.49
C ALA A 39 -11.27 5.61 1.30
N ARG A 40 -11.65 5.83 0.04
CA ARG A 40 -12.80 6.64 -0.39
C ARG A 40 -13.66 5.82 -1.30
N GLY A 41 -14.91 6.22 -1.47
CA GLY A 41 -15.72 5.68 -2.55
C GLY A 41 -17.21 5.71 -2.28
N TRP A 42 -17.92 4.79 -2.94
CA TRP A 42 -19.37 4.70 -2.91
C TRP A 42 -19.85 3.26 -2.70
N ILE A 43 -21.04 3.14 -2.12
CA ILE A 43 -21.77 1.88 -1.95
C ILE A 43 -23.16 2.09 -2.52
N VAL A 44 -23.51 1.35 -3.57
CA VAL A 44 -24.82 1.39 -4.24
C VAL A 44 -25.40 -0.02 -4.30
N GLY A 45 -26.47 -0.27 -3.56
CA GLY A 45 -27.07 -1.60 -3.48
C GLY A 45 -26.08 -2.64 -2.91
N PRO A 46 -25.81 -3.76 -3.61
CA PRO A 46 -24.81 -4.74 -3.22
C PRO A 46 -23.40 -4.39 -3.72
N PHE A 47 -23.21 -3.31 -4.47
CA PHE A 47 -21.93 -2.97 -5.09
C PHE A 47 -21.17 -1.93 -4.27
N LEU A 48 -19.85 -2.11 -4.22
CA LEU A 48 -18.89 -1.26 -3.53
C LEU A 48 -17.77 -0.92 -4.51
N CYS A 49 -17.43 0.36 -4.61
CA CYS A 49 -16.23 0.83 -5.28
C CYS A 49 -15.43 1.69 -4.30
N LEU A 50 -14.14 1.36 -4.12
CA LEU A 50 -13.22 2.14 -3.29
C LEU A 50 -11.96 2.54 -4.06
N TRP A 51 -11.38 3.68 -3.72
CA TRP A 51 -10.11 4.18 -4.24
C TRP A 51 -9.34 4.97 -3.17
N ILE A 52 -8.02 5.16 -3.33
CA ILE A 52 -7.15 5.77 -2.30
C ILE A 52 -7.09 7.30 -2.38
N SER A 53 -7.14 7.93 -3.55
CA SER A 53 -6.93 9.37 -3.70
C SER A 53 -7.95 10.01 -4.65
N ALA A 54 -8.42 11.20 -4.32
CA ALA A 54 -9.37 11.95 -5.14
C ALA A 54 -8.72 12.62 -6.36
N LEU A 55 -7.43 12.95 -6.23
CA LEU A 55 -6.66 13.64 -7.27
C LEU A 55 -5.95 12.66 -8.20
N ASP A 56 -5.67 11.45 -7.71
CA ASP A 56 -5.10 10.38 -8.53
C ASP A 56 -6.22 9.55 -9.17
N LYS A 57 -6.73 10.04 -10.30
CA LYS A 57 -7.85 9.42 -11.04
C LYS A 57 -7.54 8.00 -11.54
N ASN A 58 -6.26 7.64 -11.63
CA ASN A 58 -5.77 6.34 -12.09
C ASN A 58 -5.15 5.54 -10.94
N GLY A 59 -5.48 5.91 -9.69
CA GLY A 59 -4.94 5.27 -8.50
C GLY A 59 -5.62 3.95 -8.16
N PRO A 60 -5.09 3.24 -7.15
CA PRO A 60 -5.55 1.92 -6.77
C PRO A 60 -7.04 1.88 -6.44
N MET A 61 -7.71 0.83 -6.93
CA MET A 61 -9.15 0.69 -6.88
C MET A 61 -9.58 -0.71 -6.47
N VAL A 62 -10.69 -0.77 -5.75
CA VAL A 62 -11.39 -2.00 -5.38
C VAL A 62 -12.81 -1.94 -5.94
N LEU A 63 -13.18 -2.95 -6.71
CA LEU A 63 -14.56 -3.19 -7.13
C LEU A 63 -15.04 -4.50 -6.51
N ALA A 64 -16.11 -4.43 -5.71
CA ALA A 64 -16.57 -5.57 -4.95
C ALA A 64 -18.09 -5.64 -4.86
N ARG A 65 -18.57 -6.85 -4.54
CA ARG A 65 -19.95 -7.16 -4.22
C ARG A 65 -20.03 -7.58 -2.75
N ILE A 66 -20.99 -7.00 -2.04
CA ILE A 66 -21.40 -7.35 -0.69
C ILE A 66 -22.59 -8.29 -0.80
N SER A 67 -22.46 -9.50 -0.26
CA SER A 67 -23.50 -10.53 -0.24
C SER A 67 -23.68 -11.13 1.15
N VAL A 68 -24.88 -11.65 1.42
CA VAL A 68 -25.15 -12.44 2.63
C VAL A 68 -24.37 -13.76 2.55
N ASP A 69 -23.77 -14.18 3.66
CA ASP A 69 -23.05 -15.45 3.77
C ASP A 69 -23.35 -16.13 5.11
N GLY A 70 -24.35 -17.01 5.10
CA GLY A 70 -24.88 -17.63 6.33
C GLY A 70 -25.41 -16.57 7.31
N PHE A 71 -24.84 -16.55 8.52
CA PHE A 71 -25.16 -15.55 9.56
C PHE A 71 -24.40 -14.23 9.39
N GLY A 72 -23.47 -14.15 8.43
CA GLY A 72 -22.59 -13.02 8.23
C GLY A 72 -22.74 -12.38 6.86
N THR A 73 -21.70 -11.65 6.50
CA THR A 73 -21.55 -10.95 5.23
C THR A 73 -20.24 -11.33 4.59
N ARG A 74 -20.27 -11.50 3.27
CA ARG A 74 -19.09 -11.72 2.44
C ARG A 74 -18.93 -10.54 1.48
N ILE A 75 -17.72 -10.01 1.39
CA ILE A 75 -17.32 -9.00 0.41
C ILE A 75 -16.32 -9.68 -0.52
N SER A 76 -16.66 -9.83 -1.79
CA SER A 76 -15.77 -10.42 -2.80
C SER A 76 -15.65 -9.54 -4.02
N GLY A 77 -14.46 -9.48 -4.62
CA GLY A 77 -14.18 -8.51 -5.67
C GLY A 77 -12.84 -8.65 -6.34
N ARG A 78 -12.44 -7.56 -7.00
CA ARG A 78 -11.16 -7.35 -7.66
C ARG A 78 -10.52 -6.06 -7.12
N ALA A 79 -9.22 -6.12 -6.86
CA ALA A 79 -8.42 -5.00 -6.39
C ALA A 79 -7.22 -4.81 -7.33
N GLY A 80 -7.03 -3.63 -7.90
CA GLY A 80 -5.95 -3.38 -8.86
C GLY A 80 -5.53 -1.93 -8.92
N SER A 81 -4.41 -1.64 -9.58
CA SER A 81 -3.80 -0.31 -9.61
C SER A 81 -4.62 0.73 -10.39
N ASP A 82 -5.30 0.34 -11.48
CA ASP A 82 -6.10 1.25 -12.31
C ASP A 82 -7.24 0.52 -13.05
N LEU A 83 -8.26 0.07 -12.33
CA LEU A 83 -9.38 -0.65 -12.94
C LEU A 83 -10.14 0.19 -13.98
N ASN A 84 -10.29 1.49 -13.75
CA ASN A 84 -11.03 2.38 -14.67
C ASN A 84 -10.27 2.61 -15.98
N GLY A 85 -8.99 2.94 -15.91
CA GLY A 85 -8.16 3.13 -17.09
C GLY A 85 -8.05 1.86 -17.92
N LEU A 86 -7.95 0.69 -17.28
CA LEU A 86 -7.95 -0.60 -17.98
C LEU A 86 -9.28 -0.91 -18.67
N ILE A 87 -10.42 -0.65 -18.03
CA ILE A 87 -11.74 -0.83 -18.64
C ILE A 87 -11.89 0.10 -19.85
N GLY A 88 -11.54 1.38 -19.68
CA GLY A 88 -11.60 2.37 -20.75
C GLY A 88 -10.69 2.02 -21.94
N MET A 89 -9.47 1.55 -21.65
CA MET A 89 -8.52 1.10 -22.66
C MET A 89 -9.02 -0.14 -23.40
N THR A 90 -9.58 -1.11 -22.68
CA THR A 90 -10.16 -2.33 -23.28
C THR A 90 -11.29 -1.95 -24.24
N PHE A 91 -12.20 -1.07 -23.79
CA PHE A 91 -13.30 -0.60 -24.61
C PHE A 91 -12.80 0.15 -25.86
N MET A 92 -11.84 1.06 -25.70
CA MET A 92 -11.26 1.81 -26.82
C MET A 92 -10.54 0.89 -27.81
N ALA A 93 -9.82 -0.12 -27.32
CA ALA A 93 -9.16 -1.12 -28.16
C ALA A 93 -10.17 -1.90 -29.01
N CYS A 94 -11.31 -2.32 -28.42
CA CYS A 94 -12.40 -2.96 -29.16
C CYS A 94 -12.97 -2.05 -30.26
N LEU A 95 -13.17 -0.76 -29.94
CA LEU A 95 -13.68 0.22 -30.91
C LEU A 95 -12.68 0.45 -32.06
N MET A 96 -11.39 0.62 -31.74
CA MET A 96 -10.34 0.80 -32.73
C MET A 96 -10.14 -0.45 -33.59
N ALA A 97 -10.37 -1.65 -33.05
CA ALA A 97 -10.32 -2.89 -33.81
C ALA A 97 -11.49 -3.05 -34.79
N ALA A 98 -12.65 -2.46 -34.50
CA ALA A 98 -13.81 -2.54 -35.38
C ALA A 98 -13.61 -1.77 -36.70
N ILE A 99 -12.91 -0.63 -36.68
CA ILE A 99 -12.66 0.21 -37.86
C ILE A 99 -11.95 -0.54 -39.00
N PRO A 100 -10.77 -1.17 -38.80
CA PRO A 100 -10.07 -1.90 -39.85
C PRO A 100 -10.83 -3.15 -40.30
N LEU A 101 -11.61 -3.77 -39.40
CA LEU A 101 -12.53 -4.85 -39.75
C LEU A 101 -13.59 -4.36 -40.74
N ILE A 102 -14.25 -3.24 -40.49
CA ILE A 102 -15.25 -2.66 -41.40
C ILE A 102 -14.60 -2.24 -42.74
N ALA A 103 -13.40 -1.65 -42.70
CA ALA A 103 -12.67 -1.24 -43.90
C ALA A 103 -12.25 -2.45 -44.77
N HIS A 104 -11.80 -3.54 -44.16
CA HIS A 104 -11.44 -4.77 -44.86
C HIS A 104 -12.64 -5.35 -45.62
N TRP A 105 -13.82 -5.33 -45.00
CA TRP A 105 -15.06 -5.79 -45.63
C TRP A 105 -15.49 -4.94 -46.83
N ARG A 106 -15.00 -3.70 -46.95
CA ARG A 106 -15.27 -2.80 -48.08
C ARG A 106 -14.22 -2.87 -49.19
N ALA A 107 -13.28 -3.82 -49.12
CA ALA A 107 -12.25 -4.06 -50.12
C ALA A 107 -11.32 -2.85 -50.42
N ASP A 108 -11.01 -2.05 -49.40
CA ASP A 108 -10.08 -0.92 -49.53
C ASP A 108 -8.62 -1.38 -49.68
N THR A 109 -7.89 -0.76 -50.61
CA THR A 109 -6.46 -0.99 -50.91
C THR A 109 -5.51 -0.65 -49.76
N LEU A 110 -5.99 -0.01 -48.69
CA LEU A 110 -5.20 0.37 -47.51
C LEU A 110 -5.11 -0.70 -46.42
N ALA A 111 -5.61 -1.92 -46.67
CA ALA A 111 -5.66 -3.00 -45.69
C ALA A 111 -4.33 -3.28 -44.94
N PRO A 112 -3.14 -3.30 -45.57
CA PRO A 112 -1.88 -3.57 -44.85
C PRO A 112 -1.55 -2.54 -43.76
N VAL A 113 -1.81 -1.25 -44.02
CA VAL A 113 -1.57 -0.16 -43.06
C VAL A 113 -2.51 -0.29 -41.86
N PHE A 114 -3.77 -0.66 -42.13
CA PHE A 114 -4.76 -0.92 -41.09
C PHE A 114 -4.39 -2.10 -40.18
N TYR A 115 -3.86 -3.19 -40.74
CA TYR A 115 -3.40 -4.31 -39.94
C TYR A 115 -2.17 -3.97 -39.08
N LEU A 116 -1.24 -3.17 -39.60
CA LEU A 116 -0.11 -2.69 -38.80
C LEU A 116 -0.58 -1.80 -37.64
N ALA A 117 -1.49 -0.86 -37.90
CA ALA A 117 -2.07 -0.02 -36.85
C ALA A 117 -2.78 -0.86 -35.80
N LEU A 118 -3.55 -1.87 -36.22
CA LEU A 118 -4.23 -2.81 -35.33
C LEU A 118 -3.23 -3.59 -34.45
N ALA A 119 -2.15 -4.09 -35.04
CA ALA A 119 -1.10 -4.80 -34.32
C ALA A 119 -0.45 -3.93 -33.25
N LEU A 120 -0.16 -2.66 -33.57
CA LEU A 120 0.39 -1.69 -32.62
C LEU A 120 -0.57 -1.38 -31.47
N VAL A 121 -1.87 -1.26 -31.75
CA VAL A 121 -2.90 -1.05 -30.71
C VAL A 121 -2.99 -2.27 -29.79
N PHE A 122 -3.04 -3.49 -30.32
CA PHE A 122 -3.07 -4.68 -29.46
C PHE A 122 -1.78 -4.86 -28.67
N PHE A 123 -0.63 -4.51 -29.26
CA PHE A 123 0.64 -4.53 -28.55
C PHE A 123 0.67 -3.52 -27.39
N SER A 124 0.20 -2.29 -27.61
CA SER A 124 0.14 -1.28 -26.55
C SER A 124 -0.82 -1.67 -25.42
N VAL A 125 -1.99 -2.21 -25.75
CA VAL A 125 -2.96 -2.73 -24.77
C VAL A 125 -2.37 -3.90 -23.97
N GLY A 126 -1.70 -4.83 -24.65
CA GLY A 126 -1.02 -5.96 -23.99
C GLY A 126 0.06 -5.48 -23.02
N LEU A 127 0.86 -4.48 -23.42
CA LEU A 127 1.88 -3.88 -22.57
C LEU A 127 1.27 -3.17 -21.36
N SER A 128 0.18 -2.43 -21.55
CA SER A 128 -0.54 -1.78 -20.45
C SER A 128 -1.14 -2.79 -19.47
N PHE A 129 -1.73 -3.89 -19.94
CA PHE A 129 -2.18 -4.98 -19.08
C PHE A 129 -1.03 -5.66 -18.32
N TRP A 130 0.14 -5.79 -18.96
CA TRP A 130 1.34 -6.30 -18.30
C TRP A 130 1.80 -5.39 -17.16
N PHE A 131 1.88 -4.08 -17.40
CA PHE A 131 2.23 -3.10 -16.37
C PHE A 131 1.22 -3.09 -15.23
N ALA A 132 -0.08 -3.08 -15.53
CA ALA A 132 -1.10 -3.14 -14.50
C ALA A 132 -1.06 -4.44 -13.68
N ASN A 133 -0.75 -5.58 -14.31
CA ASN A 133 -0.53 -6.85 -13.61
C ASN A 133 0.70 -6.80 -12.69
N LYS A 134 1.74 -6.04 -13.03
CA LYS A 134 2.92 -5.84 -12.17
C LYS A 134 2.55 -5.04 -10.91
N SER A 135 1.71 -4.02 -11.07
CA SER A 135 1.22 -3.12 -10.01
C SER A 135 -0.06 -3.59 -9.32
N ARG A 136 -0.51 -4.83 -9.54
CA ARG A 136 -1.81 -5.29 -9.05
C ARG A 136 -2.00 -5.27 -7.53
N ARG A 137 -0.91 -5.22 -6.77
CA ARG A 137 -0.93 -5.16 -5.29
C ARG A 137 -1.08 -3.75 -4.72
N ASP A 138 -1.07 -2.71 -5.56
CA ASP A 138 -1.17 -1.33 -5.09
C ASP A 138 -2.52 -1.04 -4.40
N ALA A 139 -3.54 -1.88 -4.64
CA ALA A 139 -4.85 -1.80 -4.00
C ALA A 139 -4.97 -2.60 -2.68
N GLU A 140 -3.90 -3.26 -2.21
CA GLU A 140 -3.89 -3.97 -0.93
C GLU A 140 -4.29 -3.10 0.26
N PRO A 141 -3.91 -1.81 0.37
CA PRO A 141 -4.40 -0.94 1.45
C PRO A 141 -5.93 -0.89 1.55
N LEU A 142 -6.64 -0.88 0.42
CA LEU A 142 -8.10 -0.89 0.40
C LEU A 142 -8.71 -2.22 0.88
N ILE A 143 -8.04 -3.34 0.59
CA ILE A 143 -8.45 -4.65 1.11
C ILE A 143 -8.21 -4.70 2.63
N ARG A 144 -7.07 -4.20 3.10
CA ARG A 144 -6.75 -4.10 4.53
C ARG A 144 -7.78 -3.25 5.27
N PHE A 145 -8.13 -2.09 4.71
CA PHE A 145 -9.23 -1.24 5.18
C PHE A 145 -10.54 -2.01 5.34
N LEU A 146 -10.93 -2.78 4.32
CA LEU A 146 -12.16 -3.59 4.39
C LEU A 146 -12.08 -4.63 5.49
N ARG A 147 -10.99 -5.39 5.58
CA ARG A 147 -10.79 -6.42 6.61
C ARG A 147 -10.90 -5.84 8.02
N ARG A 148 -10.23 -4.72 8.29
CA ARG A 148 -10.25 -4.03 9.58
C ARG A 148 -11.64 -3.49 9.92
N THR A 149 -12.28 -2.86 8.95
CA THR A 149 -13.60 -2.24 9.15
C THR A 149 -14.68 -3.25 9.50
N VAL A 150 -14.66 -4.42 8.86
CA VAL A 150 -15.70 -5.44 9.05
C VAL A 150 -15.37 -6.48 10.12
N ASN A 151 -14.11 -6.52 10.58
CA ASN A 151 -13.66 -7.35 11.69
C ASN A 151 -12.94 -6.49 12.75
N PRO A 152 -13.66 -5.60 13.46
CA PRO A 152 -13.05 -4.73 14.47
C PRO A 152 -12.49 -5.52 15.67
N ALA A 153 -12.90 -6.77 15.87
CA ALA A 153 -12.32 -7.67 16.86
C ALA A 153 -10.94 -8.20 16.43
N ALA A 154 -10.64 -8.23 15.12
CA ALA A 154 -9.29 -8.37 14.59
C ALA A 154 -8.53 -7.05 14.67
N LYS A 155 -8.74 -6.29 15.76
CA LYS A 155 -7.90 -5.16 16.14
C LYS A 155 -6.46 -5.65 16.05
N VAL A 156 -5.64 -4.93 15.28
CA VAL A 156 -4.18 -5.03 15.40
C VAL A 156 -3.90 -5.06 16.90
N PRO A 157 -3.24 -6.13 17.42
CA PRO A 157 -2.98 -6.24 18.83
C PRO A 157 -2.47 -4.89 19.31
N LYS A 158 -3.19 -4.26 20.25
CA LYS A 158 -2.75 -2.98 20.79
C LYS A 158 -1.30 -3.22 21.21
N PRO A 159 -0.33 -2.50 20.64
CA PRO A 159 1.05 -2.84 20.89
C PRO A 159 1.27 -2.86 22.40
N PRO A 160 2.01 -3.85 22.92
CA PRO A 160 2.31 -3.89 24.34
C PRO A 160 2.91 -2.54 24.75
N LYS A 161 2.53 -2.05 25.93
CA LYS A 161 3.11 -0.80 26.46
C LYS A 161 4.63 -0.95 26.43
N SER A 162 5.29 -0.07 25.70
CA SER A 162 6.75 0.01 25.62
C SER A 162 7.38 -0.07 27.00
N SER A 163 8.36 -0.94 27.18
CA SER A 163 9.26 -0.94 28.33
C SER A 163 10.60 -0.26 28.01
N VAL A 164 10.80 0.21 26.78
CA VAL A 164 12.06 0.79 26.33
C VAL A 164 12.14 2.23 26.81
N ALA A 165 13.10 2.51 27.69
CA ALA A 165 13.43 3.86 28.07
C ALA A 165 14.08 4.57 26.88
N PHE A 166 13.47 5.67 26.45
CA PHE A 166 14.10 6.56 25.49
C PHE A 166 14.94 7.60 26.25
N PRO A 167 16.00 8.15 25.64
CA PRO A 167 16.80 9.21 26.25
C PRO A 167 15.95 10.46 26.55
N ALA A 168 16.41 11.32 27.47
CA ALA A 168 15.73 12.58 27.77
C ALA A 168 15.95 13.65 26.68
N GLN A 169 17.05 13.56 25.93
CA GLN A 169 17.44 14.48 24.86
C GLN A 169 18.13 13.69 23.74
N THR A 170 17.98 14.12 22.50
CA THR A 170 18.72 13.57 21.36
C THR A 170 20.16 14.09 21.38
N ALA A 171 21.12 13.28 20.93
CA ALA A 171 22.52 13.69 20.85
C ALA A 171 22.77 14.75 19.76
N VAL A 172 21.92 14.75 18.73
CA VAL A 172 22.00 15.62 17.54
C VAL A 172 20.59 16.14 17.24
N PRO A 173 20.44 17.36 16.66
CA PRO A 173 19.16 17.78 16.11
C PRO A 173 18.68 16.78 15.06
N MET A 174 17.43 16.34 15.19
CA MET A 174 16.81 15.39 14.28
C MET A 174 15.48 15.95 13.82
N HIS A 175 15.07 15.50 12.63
CA HIS A 175 13.78 15.76 12.03
C HIS A 175 12.97 14.46 12.03
N LEU A 176 11.71 14.54 12.44
CA LEU A 176 10.77 13.43 12.31
C LEU A 176 9.69 13.81 11.33
N ASP A 177 9.53 13.02 10.28
CA ASP A 177 8.40 13.06 9.35
C ASP A 177 7.48 11.87 9.65
N PHE A 178 6.18 12.14 9.85
CA PHE A 178 5.17 11.10 9.97
C PHE A 178 4.16 11.17 8.82
N SER A 179 4.19 10.17 7.94
CA SER A 179 3.25 10.04 6.83
C SER A 179 3.15 11.29 5.93
N GLY A 180 4.23 12.07 5.82
CA GLY A 180 4.30 13.32 5.08
C GLY A 180 3.73 14.53 5.83
N GLU A 181 3.33 14.39 7.10
CA GLU A 181 2.85 15.46 7.97
C GLU A 181 3.84 15.72 9.14
N GLU A 182 4.13 17.01 9.34
CA GLU A 182 4.90 17.65 10.42
C GLU A 182 6.34 17.18 10.68
N VAL A 183 7.27 18.06 10.31
CA VAL A 183 8.69 18.07 10.68
C VAL A 183 8.84 18.70 12.06
N PHE A 184 9.01 17.88 13.09
CA PHE A 184 9.38 18.38 14.42
C PHE A 184 10.89 18.69 14.44
N ASP A 185 11.26 19.95 14.55
CA ASP A 185 12.64 20.34 14.86
C ASP A 185 12.92 20.03 16.34
N ASN A 186 13.92 19.21 16.63
CA ASN A 186 14.25 18.67 17.96
C ASN A 186 13.19 17.70 18.51
N VAL A 187 13.05 16.58 17.80
CA VAL A 187 12.15 15.48 18.14
C VAL A 187 12.41 14.99 19.57
N SER A 188 11.43 15.20 20.46
CA SER A 188 11.49 14.58 21.78
C SER A 188 11.34 13.06 21.64
N PRO A 189 12.04 12.26 22.43
CA PRO A 189 11.92 10.80 22.30
C PRO A 189 10.52 10.26 22.65
N ASN A 190 9.73 11.01 23.43
CA ASN A 190 8.29 10.72 23.61
C ASN A 190 7.50 10.94 22.32
N ALA A 191 7.84 11.95 21.52
CA ALA A 191 7.20 12.18 20.22
C ALA A 191 7.47 11.01 19.26
N VAL A 192 8.69 10.45 19.26
CA VAL A 192 9.00 9.22 18.51
C VAL A 192 8.10 8.08 18.96
N ARG A 193 7.99 7.83 20.27
CA ARG A 193 7.15 6.75 20.80
C ARG A 193 5.67 6.93 20.45
N ASP A 194 5.13 8.11 20.66
CA ASP A 194 3.73 8.44 20.36
C ASP A 194 3.46 8.24 18.87
N MET A 195 4.41 8.62 18.03
CA MET A 195 4.35 8.39 16.59
C MET A 195 4.39 6.89 16.25
N LEU A 196 5.28 6.09 16.82
CA LEU A 196 5.37 4.66 16.53
C LEU A 196 4.07 3.93 16.92
N CYS A 197 3.42 4.37 18.00
CA CYS A 197 2.08 3.91 18.37
C CYS A 197 1.04 4.28 17.29
N ARG A 198 1.13 5.49 16.72
CA ARG A 198 0.24 5.96 15.65
C ARG A 198 0.48 5.23 14.32
N ILE A 199 1.71 4.85 13.98
CA ILE A 199 1.99 4.04 12.76
C ILE A 199 1.18 2.74 12.79
N ALA A 200 1.10 2.08 13.94
CA ALA A 200 0.32 0.84 14.06
C ALA A 200 -1.20 1.06 13.84
N GLU A 201 -1.67 2.29 14.05
CA GLU A 201 -3.07 2.69 13.88
C GLU A 201 -3.36 3.22 12.45
N ASP A 202 -2.36 3.79 11.76
CA ASP A 202 -2.48 4.35 10.41
C ASP A 202 -2.12 3.31 9.32
N GLU A 203 -2.92 3.23 8.25
CA GLU A 203 -2.82 2.17 7.22
C GLU A 203 -1.61 2.32 6.31
N ASP A 204 -1.24 3.57 6.03
CA ASP A 204 -0.05 3.94 5.27
C ASP A 204 0.92 4.70 6.17
N GLY A 205 0.80 4.47 7.48
CA GLY A 205 1.66 5.04 8.50
C GLY A 205 3.11 4.68 8.21
N PHE A 206 3.91 5.69 7.94
CA PHE A 206 5.35 5.56 7.99
C PHE A 206 5.91 6.70 8.82
N ALA A 207 7.12 6.49 9.32
CA ALA A 207 7.89 7.60 9.84
C ALA A 207 9.35 7.49 9.49
N ILE A 208 9.93 8.67 9.34
CA ILE A 208 11.33 8.86 8.99
C ILE A 208 11.92 9.76 10.07
N LEU A 209 12.93 9.25 10.77
CA LEU A 209 13.76 10.02 11.67
C LEU A 209 15.10 10.28 10.98
N SER A 210 15.42 11.53 10.68
CA SER A 210 16.60 11.90 9.89
C SER A 210 17.47 12.96 10.57
N PHE A 211 18.77 12.90 10.28
CA PHE A 211 19.72 13.99 10.55
C PHE A 211 19.78 14.95 9.37
N ASP A 212 19.80 14.37 8.18
CA ASP A 212 19.90 15.03 6.89
C ASP A 212 19.30 14.10 5.80
N ASP A 213 19.36 14.53 4.54
CA ASP A 213 18.80 13.78 3.40
C ASP A 213 19.51 12.42 3.13
N GLY A 214 20.73 12.25 3.65
CA GLY A 214 21.55 11.06 3.48
C GLY A 214 21.47 10.08 4.66
N HIS A 215 21.10 10.53 5.86
CA HIS A 215 21.12 9.73 7.07
C HIS A 215 19.75 9.71 7.74
N TYR A 216 19.06 8.57 7.59
CA TYR A 216 17.76 8.36 8.24
C TYR A 216 17.57 6.93 8.73
N LEU A 217 16.64 6.79 9.68
CA LEU A 217 16.02 5.55 10.07
C LEU A 217 14.52 5.69 9.81
N GLN A 218 13.95 4.78 9.01
CA GLN A 218 12.53 4.81 8.68
C GLN A 218 11.83 3.49 8.99
N THR A 219 10.55 3.59 9.32
CA THR A 219 9.72 2.41 9.57
C THR A 219 8.31 2.59 9.03
N ALA A 220 7.69 1.48 8.65
CA ALA A 220 6.30 1.43 8.21
C ALA A 220 5.66 0.12 8.69
N TRP A 221 4.33 0.13 8.87
CA TRP A 221 3.59 -1.09 9.19
C TRP A 221 3.34 -1.93 7.93
N ALA A 222 3.81 -3.17 7.92
CA ALA A 222 3.66 -4.12 6.81
C ALA A 222 3.15 -5.48 7.30
N ASP A 223 2.16 -6.04 6.59
CA ASP A 223 1.55 -7.36 6.84
C ASP A 223 1.17 -7.63 8.32
N ASP A 224 2.11 -8.15 9.11
CA ASP A 224 1.98 -8.60 10.50
C ASP A 224 2.90 -7.87 11.50
N GLY A 225 3.62 -6.82 11.09
CA GLY A 225 4.51 -6.07 11.95
C GLY A 225 5.13 -4.85 11.28
N PHE A 226 6.30 -4.43 11.75
CA PHE A 226 7.02 -3.28 11.22
C PHE A 226 8.16 -3.72 10.29
N VAL A 227 8.40 -2.93 9.26
CA VAL A 227 9.66 -2.96 8.50
C VAL A 227 10.51 -1.80 8.95
N LEU A 228 11.82 -2.01 9.08
CA LEU A 228 12.78 -0.99 9.47
C LEU A 228 13.86 -0.89 8.39
N GLU A 229 14.15 0.32 7.96
CA GLU A 229 15.16 0.62 6.96
C GLU A 229 16.05 1.75 7.47
N LYS A 230 17.32 1.74 7.07
CA LYS A 230 18.26 2.82 7.40
C LYS A 230 19.08 3.21 6.17
N ARG A 231 19.44 4.48 6.09
CA ARG A 231 20.36 5.02 5.09
C ARG A 231 21.55 5.66 5.78
N GLU A 232 22.74 5.43 5.22
CA GLU A 232 24.01 5.97 5.73
C GLU A 232 24.75 6.71 4.61
N GLY A 233 24.35 7.95 4.34
CA GLY A 233 25.01 8.88 3.42
C GLY A 233 24.52 8.79 1.97
N SER A 234 24.68 7.65 1.29
CA SER A 234 24.35 7.49 -0.14
C SER A 234 23.21 6.51 -0.39
N GLU A 235 22.70 6.44 -1.63
CA GLU A 235 21.62 5.50 -2.01
C GLU A 235 22.11 4.04 -2.01
N ASP A 236 23.38 3.82 -2.34
CA ASP A 236 24.03 2.50 -2.30
C ASP A 236 24.20 1.95 -0.87
N LEU A 237 24.12 2.84 0.11
CA LEU A 237 24.21 2.53 1.54
C LEU A 237 22.81 2.57 2.20
N HIS A 238 21.82 2.01 1.49
CA HIS A 238 20.48 1.80 2.00
C HIS A 238 20.30 0.34 2.41
N PHE A 239 19.91 0.12 3.66
CA PHE A 239 19.76 -1.20 4.26
C PHE A 239 18.36 -1.43 4.82
N ILE A 240 17.91 -2.67 4.74
CA ILE A 240 16.71 -3.16 5.42
C ILE A 240 17.11 -4.05 6.60
N ALA A 241 16.38 -3.94 7.70
CA ALA A 241 16.61 -4.73 8.90
C ALA A 241 16.06 -6.16 8.75
N VAL A 242 16.81 -7.11 9.30
CA VAL A 242 16.43 -8.53 9.42
C VAL A 242 16.76 -9.01 10.83
N ARG A 243 16.00 -9.96 11.40
CA ARG A 243 16.41 -10.53 12.70
C ARG A 243 17.69 -11.34 12.55
N ALA A 244 18.58 -11.21 13.52
CA ALA A 244 19.77 -12.03 13.59
C ALA A 244 19.37 -13.52 13.70
N GLY A 245 19.89 -14.34 12.78
CA GLY A 245 19.61 -15.78 12.75
C GLY A 245 18.37 -16.18 11.95
N ASP A 246 17.54 -15.25 11.48
CA ASP A 246 16.48 -15.58 10.53
C ASP A 246 17.10 -16.08 9.20
N PRO A 247 16.53 -17.13 8.57
CA PRO A 247 16.93 -17.52 7.24
C PRO A 247 16.74 -16.32 6.31
N GLN A 248 17.77 -16.00 5.51
CA GLN A 248 17.77 -14.80 4.66
C GLN A 248 16.42 -14.66 3.95
N PRO A 249 15.64 -13.62 4.27
CA PRO A 249 14.36 -13.43 3.63
C PRO A 249 14.58 -13.22 2.13
N ALA A 250 13.54 -13.49 1.34
CA ALA A 250 13.59 -13.20 -0.09
C ALA A 250 14.00 -11.75 -0.32
N ARG A 251 14.89 -11.51 -1.29
CA ARG A 251 15.50 -10.20 -1.55
C ARG A 251 14.49 -9.05 -1.48
N GLY A 252 14.86 -8.00 -0.77
CA GLY A 252 14.06 -6.78 -0.63
C GLY A 252 12.85 -6.92 0.31
N ARG A 253 12.76 -8.02 1.09
CA ARG A 253 11.75 -8.17 2.13
C ARG A 253 12.44 -8.27 3.49
N GLY A 254 12.19 -7.29 4.37
CA GLY A 254 12.70 -7.31 5.74
C GLY A 254 12.01 -8.38 6.60
N SER A 255 12.55 -8.62 7.79
CA SER A 255 11.81 -9.36 8.82
C SER A 255 10.66 -8.50 9.35
N SER A 256 9.53 -9.12 9.69
CA SER A 256 8.44 -8.45 10.38
C SER A 256 8.82 -8.23 11.84
N LEU A 257 9.12 -6.97 12.20
CA LEU A 257 9.61 -6.57 13.51
C LEU A 257 8.46 -6.17 14.44
N SER A 258 8.63 -6.45 15.73
CA SER A 258 7.73 -6.02 16.79
C SER A 258 7.94 -4.55 17.13
N LEU A 259 6.94 -3.91 17.75
CA LEU A 259 7.08 -2.52 18.20
C LEU A 259 8.30 -2.33 19.11
N ALA A 260 8.55 -3.27 20.03
CA ALA A 260 9.67 -3.17 20.97
C ALA A 260 11.03 -3.17 20.26
N GLU A 261 11.18 -3.96 19.18
CA GLU A 261 12.39 -3.96 18.34
C GLU A 261 12.57 -2.61 17.64
N ILE A 262 11.49 -2.04 17.09
CA ILE A 262 11.52 -0.71 16.45
C ILE A 262 11.86 0.39 17.45
N GLU A 263 11.20 0.40 18.62
CA GLU A 263 11.48 1.38 19.67
C GLU A 263 12.93 1.30 20.15
N THR A 264 13.47 0.09 20.31
CA THR A 264 14.89 -0.11 20.67
C THR A 264 15.81 0.45 19.59
N ALA A 265 15.51 0.21 18.32
CA ALA A 265 16.32 0.71 17.21
C ALA A 265 16.26 2.25 17.10
N PHE A 266 15.07 2.84 17.21
CA PHE A 266 14.90 4.29 17.20
C PHE A 266 15.57 4.95 18.41
N ALA A 267 15.47 4.36 19.61
CA ALA A 267 16.17 4.87 20.80
C ALA A 267 17.69 4.85 20.61
N ALA A 268 18.25 3.74 20.12
CA ALA A 268 19.69 3.63 19.83
C ALA A 268 20.13 4.66 18.77
N TYR A 269 19.32 4.86 17.74
CA TYR A 269 19.57 5.86 16.70
C TYR A 269 19.55 7.29 17.26
N CYS A 270 18.59 7.60 18.14
CA CYS A 270 18.52 8.89 18.84
C CYS A 270 19.77 9.20 19.69
N GLU A 271 20.36 8.16 20.29
CA GLU A 271 21.55 8.25 21.13
C GLU A 271 22.86 8.19 20.35
N GLN A 272 22.82 7.94 19.04
CA GLN A 272 24.01 7.71 18.21
C GLN A 272 24.86 6.53 18.70
N VAL A 273 24.21 5.50 19.23
CA VAL A 273 24.85 4.24 19.61
C VAL A 273 24.52 3.14 18.59
N PRO A 274 25.34 2.08 18.50
CA PRO A 274 25.04 0.97 17.60
C PRO A 274 23.66 0.37 17.86
N ILE A 275 22.86 0.20 16.81
CA ILE A 275 21.58 -0.52 16.88
C ILE A 275 21.87 -1.99 17.22
N THR A 276 21.10 -2.56 18.14
CA THR A 276 21.29 -3.89 18.74
C THR A 276 21.74 -5.00 17.77
N ASP A 277 22.63 -5.87 18.25
CA ASP A 277 23.08 -7.08 17.53
C ASP A 277 21.95 -8.09 17.23
N ALA A 278 20.76 -7.90 17.81
CA ALA A 278 19.57 -8.67 17.48
C ALA A 278 19.04 -8.38 16.06
N LEU A 279 19.46 -7.27 15.44
CA LEU A 279 19.11 -6.90 14.08
C LEU A 279 20.35 -6.93 13.17
N GLY A 280 20.24 -7.64 12.06
CA GLY A 280 21.16 -7.56 10.94
C GLY A 280 20.68 -6.56 9.88
N TRP A 281 21.61 -6.12 9.03
CA TRP A 281 21.34 -5.16 7.95
C TRP A 281 21.68 -5.77 6.60
N GLN A 282 20.73 -5.73 5.67
CA GLN A 282 20.93 -6.21 4.31
C GLN A 282 20.78 -5.06 3.31
N PRO A 283 21.65 -4.95 2.29
CA PRO A 283 21.50 -3.91 1.26
C PRO A 283 20.15 -4.03 0.55
N LEU A 284 19.44 -2.91 0.41
CA LEU A 284 18.14 -2.84 -0.25
C LEU A 284 18.29 -2.91 -1.77
N PHE A 285 19.33 -2.26 -2.32
CA PHE A 285 19.65 -2.21 -3.74
C PHE A 285 20.99 -2.90 -4.02
N ARG A 286 21.02 -3.83 -4.99
CA ARG A 286 22.21 -4.45 -5.59
C ARG A 286 21.97 -4.77 -7.05
#